data_AF-A0A4Q0MIS1-F1
#
_entry.id   AF-A0A4Q0MIS1-F1
#
_cell.length_a   1.000
_cell.length_b   1.000
_cell.length_c   1.000
_cell.angle_alpha   90.00
_cell.angle_beta   90.00
_cell.angle_gamma   90.00
#
_symmetry.space_group_name_H-M   'P 1'
#
loop_
_entity.id
_entity.type
_entity.pdbx_description
1 polymer ?
#
loop_
_entity_poly.entity_id
_entity_poly.type
_entity_poly.pdbx_seq_one_letter_code
_entity_poly.pdbx_strand_id
1 'polypeptide(L)'
;MLALGATGQISINVSQTATLYGDITGYFAPQIQVYMNYDGTAYAVMTRILATSKLGTGSYMIETDRNLQLCSVHVNIDGGYYYASAYPSGNNIYVQTWAITNGSPVATDLYHNVSAKC
;
A
#
# COMPACT_ATOMS: atom_id res chain seq x y z
N MET A 1 -0.24 29.42 29.08
CA MET A 1 0.60 29.21 27.89
C MET A 1 0.18 27.90 27.26
N LEU A 2 -0.22 27.90 25.99
CA LEU A 2 -0.55 26.68 25.26
C LEU A 2 0.72 26.26 24.50
N ALA A 3 1.20 25.04 24.74
CA ALA A 3 2.35 24.48 24.02
C ALA A 3 1.92 23.17 23.38
N LEU A 4 2.22 23.01 22.10
CA LEU A 4 2.11 21.74 21.38
C LEU A 4 3.45 21.01 21.52
N GLY A 5 3.44 19.86 22.19
CA GLY A 5 4.63 19.00 22.30
C GLY A 5 4.91 18.27 20.99
N ALA A 6 6.19 17.95 20.72
CA ALA A 6 6.62 17.23 19.53
C ALA A 6 5.99 15.82 19.36
N THR A 7 5.35 15.30 20.42
CA THR A 7 4.65 14.01 20.47
C THR A 7 3.13 14.12 20.39
N GLY A 8 2.58 15.31 20.04
CA GLY A 8 1.14 15.52 19.92
C GLY A 8 0.41 15.73 21.25
N GLN A 9 1.12 16.17 22.30
CA GLN A 9 0.56 16.43 23.61
C GLN A 9 0.09 17.89 23.73
N ILE A 10 -1.08 18.08 24.34
CA ILE A 10 -1.58 19.40 24.77
C ILE A 10 -1.39 19.47 26.29
N SER A 11 -0.65 20.46 26.78
CA SER A 11 -0.50 20.73 28.22
C SER A 11 -1.11 22.08 28.57
N ILE A 12 -1.95 22.09 29.61
CA ILE A 12 -2.66 23.29 30.09
C ILE A 12 -2.28 23.50 31.55
N ASN A 13 -1.53 24.59 31.79
CA ASN A 13 -1.20 25.03 33.15
C ASN A 13 -2.05 26.25 33.50
N VAL A 14 -2.90 26.10 34.51
CA VAL A 14 -3.79 27.16 35.01
C VAL A 14 -3.77 27.18 36.53
N SER A 15 -3.75 28.37 37.12
CA SER A 15 -3.71 28.57 38.57
C SER A 15 -5.11 28.60 39.22
N GLN A 16 -6.16 28.54 38.39
CA GLN A 16 -7.58 28.50 38.76
C GLN A 16 -8.36 27.69 37.69
N THR A 17 -9.69 27.74 37.69
CA THR A 17 -10.55 27.00 36.76
C THR A 17 -10.36 27.43 35.30
N ALA A 18 -10.27 26.47 34.39
CA ALA A 18 -10.29 26.72 32.95
C ALA A 18 -11.16 25.68 32.22
N THR A 19 -11.81 26.13 31.16
CA THR A 19 -12.59 25.28 30.25
C THR A 19 -11.90 25.24 28.90
N LEU A 20 -11.55 24.04 28.43
CA LEU A 20 -10.96 23.82 27.11
C LEU A 20 -12.07 23.40 26.13
N TYR A 21 -12.20 24.14 25.03
CA TYR A 21 -12.95 23.72 23.85
C TYR A 21 -11.97 23.61 22.69
N GLY A 22 -12.04 22.51 21.96
CA GLY A 22 -11.21 22.30 20.77
C GLY A 22 -11.71 21.10 19.97
N ASP A 23 -11.66 21.23 18.66
CA ASP A 23 -11.95 20.13 17.74
C ASP A 23 -10.66 19.36 17.45
N ILE A 24 -10.67 18.06 17.76
CA ILE A 24 -9.60 17.16 17.34
C ILE A 24 -9.98 16.61 15.96
N THR A 25 -9.25 17.05 14.93
CA THR A 25 -9.33 16.44 13.60
C THR A 25 -8.20 15.45 13.44
N GLY A 26 -8.55 14.16 13.37
CA GLY A 26 -7.62 13.10 12.96
C GLY A 26 -7.91 12.72 11.50
N TYR A 27 -6.87 12.36 10.75
CA TYR A 27 -7.07 11.73 9.45
C TYR A 27 -6.57 10.29 9.52
N PHE A 28 -7.36 9.36 8.99
CA PHE A 28 -6.91 8.01 8.70
C PHE A 28 -6.19 8.04 7.36
N ALA A 29 -4.91 7.65 7.32
CA ALA A 29 -4.23 7.46 6.05
C ALA A 29 -4.75 6.15 5.41
N PRO A 30 -5.45 6.19 4.26
CA PRO A 30 -5.94 4.98 3.62
C PRO A 30 -4.77 4.06 3.28
N GLN A 31 -4.92 2.76 3.55
CA GLN A 31 -3.91 1.76 3.23
C GLN A 31 -3.78 1.60 1.70
N ILE A 32 -2.56 1.34 1.24
CA ILE A 32 -2.32 0.99 -0.17
C ILE A 32 -2.59 -0.50 -0.29
N GLN A 33 -3.70 -0.85 -0.93
CA GLN A 33 -4.05 -2.23 -1.23
C GLN A 33 -4.81 -2.30 -2.55
N VAL A 34 -4.48 -3.31 -3.36
CA VAL A 34 -5.15 -3.59 -4.63
C VAL A 34 -5.23 -5.09 -4.87
N TYR A 35 -6.36 -5.54 -5.40
CA TYR A 35 -6.51 -6.88 -5.93
C TYR A 35 -6.48 -6.78 -7.46
N MET A 36 -5.51 -7.46 -8.07
CA MET A 36 -5.20 -7.39 -9.49
C MET A 36 -5.81 -8.58 -10.23
N ASN A 37 -6.39 -8.32 -11.40
CA ASN A 37 -6.78 -9.34 -12.38
C ASN A 37 -5.54 -9.79 -13.19
N TYR A 38 -5.62 -10.97 -13.81
CA TYR A 38 -4.55 -11.51 -14.65
C TYR A 38 -4.21 -10.63 -15.86
N ASP A 39 -5.14 -9.79 -16.32
CA ASP A 39 -4.99 -8.87 -17.45
C ASP A 39 -4.33 -7.53 -17.05
N GLY A 40 -4.06 -7.31 -15.76
CA GLY A 40 -3.46 -6.09 -15.22
C GLY A 40 -4.45 -5.00 -14.84
N THR A 41 -5.75 -5.23 -15.05
CA THR A 41 -6.79 -4.38 -14.48
C THR A 41 -6.94 -4.66 -12.98
N ALA A 42 -7.44 -3.69 -12.24
CA ALA A 42 -7.72 -3.89 -10.84
C ALA A 42 -9.17 -4.35 -10.62
N TYR A 43 -9.33 -5.44 -9.85
CA TYR A 43 -10.63 -5.94 -9.42
C TYR A 43 -11.19 -5.10 -8.27
N ALA A 44 -10.36 -4.78 -7.29
CA ALA A 44 -10.71 -3.98 -6.13
C ALA A 44 -9.53 -3.09 -5.73
N VAL A 45 -9.81 -1.81 -5.45
CA VAL A 45 -8.80 -0.76 -5.35
C VAL A 45 -9.07 0.14 -4.15
N MET A 46 -8.03 0.44 -3.37
CA MET A 46 -8.06 1.51 -2.36
C MET A 46 -7.72 2.88 -2.98
N THR A 47 -8.15 3.97 -2.32
CA THR A 47 -8.07 5.35 -2.84
C THR A 47 -6.68 5.89 -3.18
N ARG A 48 -5.60 5.22 -2.77
CA ARG A 48 -4.21 5.64 -3.01
C ARG A 48 -3.63 5.10 -4.33
N ILE A 49 -4.35 4.24 -5.03
CA ILE A 49 -3.94 3.70 -6.33
C ILE A 49 -4.46 4.61 -7.43
N LEU A 50 -3.56 5.07 -8.31
CA LEU A 50 -3.89 5.91 -9.46
C LEU A 50 -4.17 5.09 -10.71
N ALA A 51 -3.32 4.08 -10.97
CA ALA A 51 -3.41 3.25 -12.16
C ALA A 51 -2.83 1.86 -11.91
N THR A 52 -3.28 0.88 -12.70
CA THR A 52 -2.67 -0.44 -12.77
C THR A 52 -2.46 -0.83 -14.22
N SER A 53 -1.38 -1.55 -14.50
CA SER A 53 -1.05 -1.97 -15.86
C SER A 53 -0.30 -3.29 -15.86
N LYS A 54 -0.49 -4.05 -16.95
CA LYS A 54 0.32 -5.20 -17.28
C LYS A 54 1.46 -4.75 -18.20
N LEU A 55 2.69 -5.06 -17.81
CA LEU A 55 3.90 -4.76 -18.59
C LEU A 55 4.28 -5.90 -19.53
N GLY A 56 3.89 -7.12 -19.17
CA GLY A 56 4.14 -8.35 -19.92
C GLY A 56 3.53 -9.55 -19.20
N THR A 57 3.74 -10.76 -19.71
CA THR A 57 3.28 -11.98 -19.03
C THR A 57 3.89 -12.06 -17.64
N GLY A 58 3.05 -12.18 -16.62
CA GLY A 58 3.46 -12.24 -15.21
C GLY A 58 4.17 -10.99 -14.71
N SER A 59 4.01 -9.83 -15.36
CA SER A 59 4.64 -8.58 -14.92
C SER A 59 3.65 -7.42 -14.93
N TYR A 60 3.57 -6.73 -13.79
CA TYR A 60 2.58 -5.68 -13.54
C TYR A 60 3.21 -4.45 -12.88
N MET A 61 2.58 -3.30 -13.09
CA MET A 61 2.90 -2.04 -12.43
C MET A 61 1.63 -1.45 -11.81
N ILE A 62 1.75 -0.99 -10.57
CA ILE A 62 0.70 -0.29 -9.83
C ILE A 62 1.24 1.10 -9.50
N GLU A 63 0.60 2.13 -10.00
CA GLU A 63 0.94 3.53 -9.71
C GLU A 63 0.14 4.01 -8.50
N THR A 64 0.82 4.72 -7.60
CA THR A 64 0.22 5.30 -6.39
C THR A 64 0.42 6.80 -6.34
N ASP A 65 -0.36 7.49 -5.51
CA ASP A 65 -0.30 8.95 -5.35
C ASP A 65 0.88 9.45 -4.49
N ARG A 66 1.77 8.56 -4.05
CA ARG A 66 2.86 8.89 -3.13
C ARG A 66 4.11 8.05 -3.36
N ASN A 67 5.24 8.53 -2.87
CA ASN A 67 6.49 7.79 -2.90
C ASN A 67 6.47 6.64 -1.88
N LEU A 68 6.92 5.45 -2.32
CA LEU A 68 6.92 4.18 -1.60
C LEU A 68 8.31 3.67 -1.22
N GLN A 69 9.35 4.46 -1.44
CA GLN A 69 10.75 4.01 -1.30
C GLN A 69 11.13 3.50 0.10
N LEU A 70 10.40 3.91 1.14
CA LEU A 70 10.60 3.45 2.53
C LEU A 70 9.50 2.51 3.02
N CYS A 71 8.65 2.01 2.11
CA CYS A 71 7.52 1.16 2.47
C CYS A 71 7.86 -0.32 2.26
N SER A 72 7.27 -1.19 3.09
CA SER A 72 7.30 -2.64 2.88
C SER A 72 6.15 -3.04 1.96
N VAL A 73 6.46 -3.70 0.86
CA VAL A 73 5.46 -4.21 -0.10
C VAL A 73 5.31 -5.71 0.06
N HIS A 74 4.07 -6.17 0.10
CA HIS A 74 3.71 -7.58 0.16
C HIS A 74 2.79 -7.93 -1.01
N VAL A 75 3.05 -9.06 -1.64
CA VAL A 75 2.18 -9.65 -2.66
C VAL A 75 1.77 -11.05 -2.24
N ASN A 76 0.49 -11.37 -2.41
CA ASN A 76 -0.09 -12.67 -2.15
C ASN A 76 -0.80 -13.18 -3.40
N ILE A 77 -0.59 -14.44 -3.75
CA ILE A 77 -1.34 -15.13 -4.80
C ILE A 77 -2.22 -16.19 -4.14
N ASP A 78 -3.44 -16.33 -4.63
CA ASP A 78 -4.34 -17.40 -4.22
C ASP A 78 -4.03 -18.68 -5.01
N GLY A 79 -3.87 -19.80 -4.32
CA GLY A 79 -3.66 -21.12 -4.92
C GLY A 79 -2.27 -21.73 -4.67
N GLY A 80 -2.12 -23.00 -5.01
CA GLY A 80 -0.85 -23.74 -4.87
C GLY A 80 0.01 -23.64 -6.13
N TYR A 81 1.33 -23.76 -5.97
CA TYR A 81 2.33 -23.75 -7.05
C TYR A 81 2.47 -22.44 -7.84
N TYR A 82 1.92 -21.36 -7.30
CA TYR A 82 2.10 -20.00 -7.80
C TYR A 82 2.94 -19.16 -6.84
N TYR A 83 3.68 -18.23 -7.40
CA TYR A 83 4.64 -17.43 -6.68
C TYR A 83 4.61 -16.00 -7.18
N ALA A 84 4.92 -15.06 -6.29
CA ALA A 84 5.05 -13.66 -6.63
C ALA A 84 6.18 -12.99 -5.86
N SER A 85 6.67 -11.91 -6.43
CA SER A 85 7.52 -10.93 -5.75
C SER A 85 7.09 -9.53 -6.15
N ALA A 86 7.20 -8.59 -5.22
CA ALA A 86 6.90 -7.20 -5.50
C ALA A 86 7.95 -6.29 -4.85
N TYR A 87 8.20 -5.13 -5.47
CA TYR A 87 9.09 -4.12 -4.93
C TYR A 87 8.59 -2.71 -5.27
N PRO A 88 8.77 -1.74 -4.36
CA PRO A 88 8.47 -0.34 -4.65
C PRO A 88 9.62 0.35 -5.38
N SER A 89 9.30 1.33 -6.24
CA SER A 89 10.27 2.27 -6.79
C SER A 89 9.58 3.58 -7.16
N GLY A 90 9.98 4.68 -6.51
CA GLY A 90 9.28 5.95 -6.59
C GLY A 90 7.83 5.80 -6.16
N ASN A 91 6.90 6.16 -7.05
CA ASN A 91 5.47 6.07 -6.80
C ASN A 91 4.85 4.74 -7.28
N ASN A 92 5.67 3.83 -7.79
CA ASN A 92 5.22 2.60 -8.43
C ASN A 92 5.53 1.38 -7.56
N ILE A 93 4.66 0.38 -7.64
CA ILE A 93 4.94 -0.99 -7.21
C ILE A 93 5.05 -1.85 -8.46
N TYR A 94 6.15 -2.58 -8.58
CA TYR A 94 6.35 -3.57 -9.63
C TYR A 94 6.11 -4.95 -9.07
N VAL A 95 5.36 -5.77 -9.80
CA VAL A 95 5.01 -7.13 -9.40
C VAL A 95 5.44 -8.10 -10.48
N GLN A 96 5.97 -9.24 -10.06
CA GLN A 96 6.28 -10.37 -10.91
C GLN A 96 5.57 -11.61 -10.37
N THR A 97 4.94 -12.38 -11.24
CA THR A 97 4.20 -13.60 -10.91
C THR A 97 4.62 -14.75 -11.82
N TRP A 98 4.77 -15.95 -11.25
CA TRP A 98 5.18 -17.14 -11.99
C TRP A 98 4.61 -18.42 -11.39
N ALA A 99 4.55 -19.45 -12.22
CA ALA A 99 4.29 -20.82 -11.81
C ALA A 99 5.57 -21.66 -11.96
N ILE A 100 5.64 -22.80 -11.30
CA ILE A 100 6.70 -23.80 -11.55
C ILE A 100 6.17 -24.83 -12.54
N THR A 101 6.74 -24.84 -13.76
CA THR A 101 6.42 -25.83 -14.80
C THR A 101 7.67 -26.64 -15.08
N ASN A 102 7.58 -27.97 -14.94
CA ASN A 102 8.71 -28.89 -15.13
C ASN A 102 9.96 -28.47 -14.33
N GLY A 103 9.77 -28.03 -13.08
CA GLY A 103 10.84 -27.61 -12.18
C GLY A 103 11.44 -26.22 -12.47
N SER A 104 10.92 -25.48 -13.47
CA SER A 104 11.42 -24.16 -13.84
C SER A 104 10.37 -23.06 -13.61
N PRO A 105 10.77 -21.86 -13.15
CA PRO A 105 9.88 -20.70 -13.13
C PRO A 105 9.44 -20.29 -14.53
N VAL A 106 8.13 -20.18 -14.74
CA VAL A 106 7.52 -19.69 -15.98
C VAL A 106 6.61 -18.52 -15.62
N ALA A 107 6.91 -17.36 -16.20
CA ALA A 107 6.08 -16.16 -16.03
C ALA A 107 4.64 -16.48 -16.40
N THR A 108 3.72 -16.19 -15.49
CA THR A 108 2.32 -16.62 -15.60
C THR A 108 1.43 -15.50 -15.10
N ASP A 109 0.38 -15.18 -15.86
CA ASP A 109 -0.59 -14.18 -15.48
C ASP A 109 -1.54 -14.73 -14.42
N LEU A 110 -1.62 -14.06 -13.27
CA LEU A 110 -2.32 -14.57 -12.10
C LEU A 110 -3.09 -13.45 -11.40
N TYR A 111 -4.20 -13.83 -10.75
CA TYR A 111 -4.85 -12.97 -9.77
C TYR A 111 -3.96 -12.84 -8.54
N HIS A 112 -3.84 -11.62 -8.01
CA HIS A 112 -2.96 -11.39 -6.87
C HIS A 112 -3.38 -10.16 -6.07
N ASN A 113 -3.18 -10.22 -4.75
CA ASN A 113 -3.35 -9.07 -3.87
C ASN A 113 -1.99 -8.43 -3.59
N VAL A 114 -1.93 -7.10 -3.64
CA VAL A 114 -0.76 -6.32 -3.30
C VAL A 114 -1.13 -5.36 -2.18
N SER A 115 -0.26 -5.24 -1.18
CA SER A 115 -0.37 -4.23 -0.12
C SER A 115 0.97 -3.58 0.14
N ALA A 116 0.95 -2.30 0.50
CA ALA A 116 2.14 -1.58 0.95
C ALA A 116 1.91 -0.96 2.33
N LYS A 117 2.89 -1.16 3.23
CA LYS A 117 2.91 -0.60 4.58
C LYS A 117 4.03 0.42 4.70
N CYS A 118 3.62 1.66 4.88
CA CYS A 118 4.39 2.81 5.29
C CYS A 118 3.78 3.27 6.64
#